data_AF-A0A8R7U7Z3-F1
#
_entry.id   AF-A0A8R7U7Z3-F1
#
_cell.length_a   1.000
_cell.length_b   1.000
_cell.length_c   1.000
_cell.angle_alpha   90.00
_cell.angle_beta   90.00
_cell.angle_gamma   90.00
#
_symmetry.space_group_name_H-M   'P 1'
#
loop_
_entity.id
_entity.type
_entity.pdbx_description
1 polymer ?
#
loop_
_entity_poly.entity_id
_entity_poly.type
_entity_poly.pdbx_seq_one_letter_code
_entity_poly.pdbx_strand_id
1 'polypeptide(L)' 'FQWIWNSSCQPKHKVFFWRLLHDRLNTRNLLRRKTFHLDSYNCALNNFQQEETLHHLFWTYPFASQCWDII' A
#
# COMPACT_ATOMS: atom_id res chain seq x y z
N PHE A 1 9.74 1.92 -15.15
CA PHE A 1 8.41 2.56 -15.05
C PHE A 1 8.41 3.99 -15.62
N GLN A 2 8.76 4.17 -16.91
CA GLN A 2 8.79 5.51 -17.54
C GLN A 2 7.38 6.13 -17.64
N TRP A 3 6.38 5.29 -17.85
CA TRP A 3 4.97 5.69 -18.03
C TRP A 3 4.40 6.47 -16.84
N ILE A 4 4.86 6.21 -15.62
CA ILE A 4 4.44 6.96 -14.41
C ILE A 4 4.81 8.44 -14.56
N TRP A 5 6.03 8.71 -15.04
CA TRP A 5 6.54 10.06 -15.23
C TRP A 5 5.90 10.78 -16.41
N ASN A 6 5.48 10.02 -17.43
CA ASN A 6 4.77 10.54 -18.61
C ASN A 6 3.27 10.81 -18.35
N SER A 7 2.70 10.33 -17.24
CA SER A 7 1.29 10.58 -16.90
C SER A 7 1.01 12.07 -16.62
N SER A 8 -0.23 12.52 -16.83
CA SER A 8 -0.66 13.92 -16.55
C SER A 8 -0.93 14.19 -15.05
N CYS A 9 -0.65 13.22 -14.16
CA CYS A 9 -0.95 13.34 -12.73
C CYS A 9 0.00 14.29 -11.98
N GLN A 10 -0.45 14.84 -10.85
CA GLN A 10 0.41 15.65 -9.99
C GLN A 10 1.63 14.84 -9.53
N PRO A 11 2.82 15.46 -9.38
CA PRO A 11 4.06 14.76 -8.99
C PRO A 11 3.93 13.92 -7.72
N LYS A 12 3.12 14.36 -6.74
CA LYS A 12 2.85 13.61 -5.50
C LYS A 12 2.26 12.22 -5.76
N HIS A 13 1.35 12.09 -6.74
CA HIS A 13 0.76 10.81 -7.12
C HIS A 13 1.79 9.93 -7.85
N LYS A 14 2.60 10.53 -8.74
CA LYS A 14 3.68 9.82 -9.43
C LYS A 14 4.67 9.18 -8.45
N VAL A 15 5.14 9.97 -7.47
CA VAL A 15 6.05 9.48 -6.41
C VAL A 15 5.37 8.39 -5.57
N PHE A 16 4.09 8.57 -5.23
CA PHE A 16 3.35 7.57 -4.48
C PHE A 16 3.24 6.23 -5.23
N PHE A 17 2.82 6.23 -6.49
CA PHE A 17 2.73 5.01 -7.31
C PHE A 17 4.10 4.38 -7.55
N TRP A 18 5.14 5.19 -7.75
CA TRP A 18 6.49 4.68 -7.84
C TRP A 18 6.91 3.94 -6.56
N ARG A 19 6.63 4.50 -5.38
CA ARG A 19 6.89 3.82 -4.09
C ARG A 19 6.02 2.57 -3.91
N LEU A 20 4.76 2.61 -4.32
CA LEU A 20 3.84 1.48 -4.26
C LEU A 20 4.38 0.28 -5.06
N LEU A 21 4.79 0.52 -6.32
CA LEU A 21 5.29 -0.53 -7.22
C LEU A 21 6.64 -1.10 -6.79
N HIS A 22 7.43 -0.35 -6.04
CA HIS A 22 8.72 -0.80 -5.52
C HIS A 22 8.64 -1.42 -4.12
N ASP A 23 7.45 -1.65 -3.58
CA ASP A 23 7.25 -2.17 -2.21
C ASP A 23 7.88 -1.27 -1.12
N ARG A 24 7.80 0.06 -1.31
CA ARG A 24 8.45 1.08 -0.45
C ARG A 24 7.50 1.94 0.36
N LEU A 25 6.21 1.59 0.43
CA LEU A 25 5.27 2.24 1.33
C LEU A 25 5.37 1.60 2.72
N ASN A 26 5.15 2.42 3.76
CA ASN A 26 5.32 2.00 5.15
C ASN A 26 4.15 1.14 5.63
N THR A 27 4.10 -0.12 5.17
CA THR A 27 3.23 -1.15 5.74
C THR A 27 3.88 -1.78 6.96
N ARG A 28 3.09 -2.33 7.88
CA ARG A 28 3.62 -3.09 9.03
C ARG A 28 4.47 -4.28 8.57
N ASN A 29 4.12 -4.95 7.48
CA ASN A 29 4.97 -5.99 6.88
C ASN A 29 6.34 -5.44 6.41
N LEU A 30 6.40 -4.27 5.75
CA LEU A 30 7.68 -3.66 5.38
C LEU A 30 8.50 -3.28 6.61
N LEU A 31 7.86 -2.71 7.63
CA LEU A 31 8.51 -2.37 8.89
C LEU A 31 9.10 -3.61 9.58
N ARG A 32 8.38 -4.74 9.58
CA ARG A 32 8.89 -6.04 10.07
C ARG A 32 10.16 -6.47 9.34
N ARG A 33 10.16 -6.40 7.99
CA ARG A 33 11.33 -6.74 7.16
C ARG A 33 12.52 -5.82 7.43
N LYS A 34 12.26 -4.57 7.85
CA LYS A 34 13.26 -3.58 8.27
C LYS A 34 13.60 -3.68 9.76
N THR A 35 13.29 -4.78 10.42
CA THR A 35 13.60 -5.04 11.85
C THR A 35 12.96 -4.07 12.85
N PHE A 36 11.89 -3.36 12.45
CA PHE A 36 11.10 -2.58 13.40
C PHE A 36 10.15 -3.49 14.17
N HIS A 37 10.28 -3.48 15.49
CA HIS A 37 9.38 -4.21 16.38
C HIS A 37 8.06 -3.45 16.53
N LEU A 38 6.94 -4.13 16.30
CA LEU A 38 5.59 -3.62 16.48
C LEU A 38 4.83 -4.59 17.38
N ASP A 39 3.94 -4.08 18.22
CA ASP A 39 3.11 -4.93 19.11
C ASP A 39 2.17 -5.86 18.31
N SER A 40 1.79 -5.43 17.10
CA SER A 40 1.03 -6.23 16.15
C SER A 40 1.39 -5.87 14.71
N TYR A 41 1.46 -6.88 13.85
CA TYR A 41 1.65 -6.74 12.41
C TYR A 41 0.34 -6.86 11.61
N ASN A 42 -0.79 -6.98 12.31
CA ASN A 42 -2.11 -7.03 11.69
C ASN A 42 -2.46 -5.71 11.00
N CYS A 43 -3.51 -5.66 10.20
CA CYS A 43 -3.97 -4.44 9.53
C CYS A 43 -4.33 -3.34 10.55
N ALA A 44 -3.86 -2.10 10.33
CA ALA A 44 -4.25 -0.97 11.16
C ALA A 44 -5.73 -0.59 10.97
N LEU A 45 -6.29 -0.93 9.81
CA LEU A 45 -7.64 -0.59 9.43
C LEU A 45 -8.59 -1.72 9.87
N ASN A 46 -9.58 -1.37 10.70
CA ASN A 46 -10.68 -2.23 11.15
C ASN A 46 -10.34 -3.51 11.94
N ASN A 47 -9.22 -3.58 12.67
CA ASN A 47 -8.90 -4.72 13.56
C ASN A 47 -8.98 -6.11 12.87
N PHE A 48 -8.79 -6.16 11.56
CA PHE A 48 -8.69 -7.43 10.85
C PHE A 48 -7.45 -8.18 11.36
N GLN A 49 -7.61 -9.45 11.73
CA GLN A 49 -6.51 -10.35 12.12
C GLN A 49 -5.70 -10.82 10.89
N GLN A 50 -5.58 -9.98 9.86
CA GLN A 50 -4.81 -10.23 8.66
C GLN A 50 -3.57 -9.33 8.67
N GLU A 51 -2.43 -9.88 8.24
CA GLU A 51 -1.18 -9.13 8.15
C GLU A 51 -1.29 -7.93 7.18
N GLU A 52 -0.80 -6.77 7.62
CA GLU A 52 -0.81 -5.57 6.80
C GLU A 52 0.28 -5.63 5.71
N THR A 53 -0.14 -5.92 4.49
CA THR A 53 0.70 -5.90 3.29
C THR A 53 0.21 -4.85 2.31
N LEU A 54 1.04 -4.50 1.32
CA LEU A 54 0.59 -3.58 0.26
C LEU A 54 -0.58 -4.15 -0.53
N HIS A 55 -0.51 -5.44 -0.85
CA HIS A 55 -1.60 -6.12 -1.55
C HIS A 55 -2.88 -6.09 -0.72
N HIS A 56 -2.78 -6.30 0.59
CA HIS A 56 -3.92 -6.17 1.47
C HIS A 56 -4.52 -4.75 1.40
N LEU A 57 -3.73 -3.72 1.66
CA LEU A 57 -4.22 -2.34 1.72
C LEU A 57 -4.79 -1.80 0.40
N PHE A 58 -4.20 -2.18 -0.74
CA PHE A 58 -4.52 -1.56 -2.03
C PHE A 58 -5.33 -2.44 -2.99
N TRP A 59 -5.52 -3.74 -2.71
CA TRP A 59 -6.32 -4.63 -3.56
C TRP A 59 -7.40 -5.37 -2.80
N THR A 60 -7.05 -6.10 -1.74
CA THR A 60 -8.02 -7.02 -1.10
C THR A 60 -8.80 -6.40 0.05
N TYR A 61 -8.33 -5.28 0.60
CA TYR A 61 -9.04 -4.59 1.67
C TYR A 61 -10.42 -4.16 1.16
N PRO A 62 -11.53 -4.37 1.92
CA PRO A 62 -12.88 -4.17 1.40
C PRO A 62 -13.11 -2.79 0.76
N PHE A 63 -12.57 -1.73 1.38
CA PHE A 63 -12.65 -0.38 0.81
C PHE A 63 -11.87 -0.27 -0.51
N ALA A 64 -10.67 -0.84 -0.58
CA ALA A 64 -9.86 -0.80 -1.80
C ALA A 64 -10.53 -1.58 -2.93
N SER A 65 -11.08 -2.76 -2.65
CA SER A 65 -11.84 -3.55 -3.63
C SER A 65 -12.99 -2.74 -4.21
N GLN A 66 -13.79 -2.09 -3.34
CA GLN A 66 -14.90 -1.24 -3.77
C GLN A 66 -14.43 -0.05 -4.63
N CYS A 67 -13.28 0.55 -4.33
CA CYS A 67 -12.72 1.61 -5.16
C CYS A 67 -12.36 1.11 -6.57
N TRP A 68 -11.84 -0.11 -6.68
CA TRP A 68 -11.50 -0.70 -7.99
C TRP A 68 -12.74 -1.11 -8.78
N ASP A 69 -13.83 -1.49 -8.12
CA ASP A 69 -15.10 -1.80 -8.79
C ASP A 69 -15.76 -0.57 -9.46
N ILE A 70 -15.26 0.64 -9.20
CA ILE A 70 -15.75 1.91 -9.77
C ILE A 70 -14.97 2.32 -11.03
N ILE A 71 -13.82 1.67 -11.30
CA ILE A 71 -12.89 2.01 -12.39
C ILE A 71 -13.10 1.08 -13.59
#